data_AF-A0A9D8F6I6-F1
#
_entry.id   AF-A0A9D8F6I6-F1
#
_cell.length_a   1.000
_cell.length_b   1.000
_cell.length_c   1.000
_cell.angle_alpha   90.00
_cell.angle_beta   90.00
_cell.angle_gamma   90.00
#
_symmetry.space_group_name_H-M   'P 1'
#
loop_
_entity.id
_entity.type
_entity.pdbx_description
1 polymer ?
#
loop_
_entity_poly.entity_id
_entity_poly.type
_entity_poly.pdbx_seq_one_letter_code
_entity_poly.pdbx_strand_id
1 'polypeptide(L)'
;MAIVVWGISHHTAPVEVRERFAVSEARVPDLMHRIKNQGIASEGVILSTCNRVEIYLNAAVEPVRVLAELRRIVADALGCAEPAANECYAYQEPHSVEHLCRVASGMDSMVLGETEILGQLKKAYETALNNQWTGARLNKAFQRAFQIAKHIRTETQIQRGTVSVGSAAVDLAERIFETIQGRQVLVIGAGDTSEKTARSLLSRGARTVLVANRSFDRAAALAEALGGRAVRWDDWNSVFAETDIVISSTAAPHFVLDRAKLEPLMDLRRNRPLLLIDIAVPRDIDPEVNFLDNVFLYNIDDLQSIADDSMRQRQRELERCEEIIREKVRELLGQGTRGYGGGDGCPKPASV
;
A
#
# COMPACT_ATOMS: atom_id res chain seq x y z
N MET A 1 -24.72 22.27 7.95
CA MET A 1 -23.44 21.96 8.61
C MET A 1 -22.72 20.91 7.78
N ALA A 2 -21.43 21.13 7.49
CA ALA A 2 -20.64 20.32 6.57
C ALA A 2 -19.46 19.67 7.29
N ILE A 3 -19.10 18.46 6.88
CA ILE A 3 -17.89 17.80 7.36
C ILE A 3 -16.68 18.45 6.68
N VAL A 4 -15.70 18.83 7.49
CA VAL A 4 -14.40 19.31 7.02
C VAL A 4 -13.30 18.40 7.56
N VAL A 5 -12.20 18.32 6.83
CA VAL A 5 -10.96 17.71 7.32
C VAL A 5 -9.82 18.67 7.08
N TRP A 6 -8.97 18.82 8.10
CA TRP A 6 -7.65 19.42 7.97
C TRP A 6 -6.63 18.35 8.31
N GLY A 7 -5.52 18.30 7.57
CA GLY A 7 -4.48 17.34 7.87
C GLY A 7 -3.12 17.64 7.28
N ILE A 8 -2.15 16.85 7.72
CA ILE A 8 -0.77 16.82 7.26
C ILE A 8 -0.46 15.35 7.02
N SER A 9 0.11 15.01 5.86
CA SER A 9 0.46 13.63 5.53
C SER A 9 1.84 13.54 4.89
N HIS A 10 2.35 12.31 4.76
CA HIS A 10 3.59 12.02 4.05
C HIS A 10 3.60 12.49 2.58
N HIS A 11 2.45 12.80 1.98
CA HIS A 11 2.37 13.39 0.64
C HIS A 11 2.63 14.90 0.63
N THR A 12 2.29 15.61 1.71
CA THR A 12 2.38 17.08 1.78
C THR A 12 3.57 17.56 2.59
N ALA A 13 4.04 16.77 3.56
CA ALA A 13 5.05 17.22 4.50
C ALA A 13 6.09 16.14 4.83
N PRO A 14 7.38 16.55 4.99
CA PRO A 14 8.43 15.66 5.42
C PRO A 14 8.24 15.27 6.89
N VAL A 15 9.02 14.30 7.37
CA VAL A 15 8.81 13.68 8.69
C VAL A 15 8.97 14.68 9.84
N GLU A 16 9.92 15.61 9.72
CA GLU A 16 10.24 16.63 10.72
C GLU A 16 9.07 17.58 10.95
N VAL A 17 8.29 17.85 9.89
CA VAL A 17 7.06 18.62 10.00
C VAL A 17 5.99 17.77 10.69
N ARG A 18 5.78 16.53 10.24
CA ARG A 18 4.74 15.63 10.78
C ARG A 18 4.90 15.34 12.27
N GLU A 19 6.13 15.16 12.74
CA GLU A 19 6.44 14.92 14.16
C GLU A 19 6.01 16.09 15.05
N ARG A 20 6.16 17.34 14.59
CA ARG A 20 5.69 18.53 15.33
C ARG A 20 4.18 18.58 15.49
N PHE A 21 3.45 17.95 14.57
CA PHE A 21 1.98 17.93 14.57
C PHE A 21 1.39 16.65 15.15
N ALA A 22 2.21 15.65 15.49
CA ALA A 22 1.75 14.40 16.07
C ALA A 22 1.01 14.65 17.40
N VAL A 23 -0.20 14.12 17.49
CA VAL A 23 -1.06 14.25 18.68
C VAL A 23 -1.03 12.95 19.45
N SER A 24 -0.34 12.92 20.58
CA SER A 24 -0.38 11.79 21.51
C SER A 24 -1.80 11.59 22.07
N GLU A 25 -2.21 10.36 22.36
CA GLU A 25 -3.53 10.03 22.91
C GLU A 25 -3.92 10.88 24.14
N ALA A 26 -2.96 11.17 25.02
CA ALA A 26 -3.17 12.00 26.21
C ALA A 26 -3.53 13.48 25.90
N ARG A 27 -3.17 14.00 24.73
CA ARG A 27 -3.43 15.40 24.31
C ARG A 27 -4.71 15.55 23.48
N VAL A 28 -5.28 14.46 23.01
CA VAL A 28 -6.51 14.46 22.20
C VAL A 28 -7.68 15.13 22.95
N PRO A 29 -7.95 14.84 24.25
CA PRO A 29 -9.02 15.50 24.99
C PRO A 29 -8.88 17.03 25.06
N ASP A 30 -7.68 17.52 25.37
CA ASP A 30 -7.40 18.95 25.50
C ASP A 30 -7.59 19.69 24.17
N LEU A 31 -7.11 19.09 23.07
CA LEU A 31 -7.28 19.66 21.73
C LEU A 31 -8.77 19.69 21.33
N MET A 32 -9.52 18.63 21.60
CA MET A 32 -10.95 18.60 21.34
C MET A 32 -11.73 19.62 22.17
N HIS A 33 -11.36 19.81 23.43
CA HIS A 33 -11.96 20.81 24.29
C HIS A 33 -11.72 22.24 23.78
N ARG A 34 -10.49 22.54 23.32
CA ARG A 34 -10.16 23.83 22.69
C ARG A 34 -11.00 24.08 21.43
N ILE A 35 -11.11 23.08 20.55
CA ILE A 35 -11.90 23.17 19.31
C ILE A 35 -13.38 23.46 19.62
N LYS A 36 -13.96 22.75 20.59
CA LYS A 36 -15.37 22.95 21.00
C LYS A 36 -15.59 24.32 21.64
N ASN A 37 -14.69 24.77 22.52
CA ASN A 37 -14.85 26.06 23.21
C ASN A 37 -14.71 27.28 22.30
N GLN A 38 -13.97 27.15 21.19
CA GLN A 38 -13.90 28.19 20.15
C GLN A 38 -15.17 28.24 19.28
N GLY A 39 -16.11 27.30 19.45
CA GLY A 39 -17.38 27.28 18.73
C GLY A 39 -17.25 26.98 17.23
N ILE A 40 -16.10 26.50 16.77
CA ILE A 40 -15.86 26.24 15.34
C ILE A 40 -16.41 24.89 14.88
N ALA A 41 -16.59 23.94 15.80
CA ALA A 41 -17.14 22.62 15.50
C ALA A 41 -17.94 22.04 16.67
N SER A 42 -18.99 21.27 16.34
CA SER A 42 -19.85 20.57 17.30
C SER A 42 -19.43 19.12 17.52
N GLU A 43 -18.81 18.51 16.50
CA GLU A 43 -18.34 17.13 16.52
C GLU A 43 -16.89 17.07 16.00
N GLY A 44 -16.08 16.12 16.49
CA GLY A 44 -14.74 15.91 15.94
C GLY A 44 -14.09 14.55 16.22
N VAL A 45 -13.20 14.14 15.32
CA VAL A 45 -12.34 12.95 15.40
C VAL A 45 -10.92 13.34 15.01
N ILE A 46 -9.94 12.95 15.81
CA ILE A 46 -8.51 13.18 15.54
C ILE A 46 -7.84 11.84 15.25
N LEU A 47 -7.27 11.71 14.06
CA LEU A 47 -6.40 10.62 13.67
C LEU A 47 -4.95 11.11 13.72
N SER A 48 -4.09 10.44 14.49
CA SER A 48 -2.66 10.70 14.52
C SER A 48 -1.91 9.39 14.36
N THR A 49 -1.13 9.26 13.29
CA THR A 49 -0.33 8.09 12.95
C THR A 49 1.10 8.53 12.64
N CYS A 50 1.99 7.57 12.37
CA CYS A 50 3.34 7.90 11.90
C CYS A 50 3.32 8.62 10.54
N ASN A 51 2.28 8.46 9.72
CA ASN A 51 2.22 8.94 8.32
C ASN A 51 1.24 10.10 8.09
N ARG A 52 0.34 10.39 9.04
CA ARG A 52 -0.61 11.48 8.94
C ARG A 52 -1.14 11.96 10.28
N VAL A 53 -1.52 13.23 10.32
CA VAL A 53 -2.34 13.82 11.37
C VAL A 53 -3.54 14.45 10.68
N GLU A 54 -4.75 14.03 11.05
CA GLU A 54 -6.00 14.49 10.44
C GLU A 54 -7.04 14.78 11.51
N ILE A 55 -7.75 15.89 11.33
CA ILE A 55 -8.81 16.33 12.23
C ILE A 55 -10.08 16.49 11.39
N TYR A 56 -11.02 15.57 11.60
CA TYR A 56 -12.33 15.58 10.97
C TYR A 56 -13.32 16.28 11.89
N LEU A 57 -13.99 17.32 11.41
CA LEU A 57 -14.92 18.12 12.20
C LEU A 57 -16.28 18.24 11.51
N ASN A 58 -17.35 18.33 12.29
CA ASN A 58 -18.63 18.86 11.83
C ASN A 58 -18.63 20.38 12.04
N ALA A 59 -18.47 21.14 10.95
CA ALA A 59 -18.32 22.59 11.00
C ALA A 59 -19.58 23.26 11.56
N ALA A 60 -19.41 24.05 12.63
CA ALA A 60 -20.47 24.83 13.26
C ALA A 60 -20.66 26.22 12.63
N VAL A 61 -19.62 26.72 11.94
CA VAL A 61 -19.61 27.96 11.16
C VAL A 61 -19.20 27.67 9.72
N GLU A 62 -18.99 28.70 8.90
CA GLU A 62 -18.53 28.53 7.52
C GLU A 62 -17.23 27.70 7.45
N PRO A 63 -17.16 26.66 6.58
CA PRO A 63 -15.99 25.78 6.46
C PRO A 63 -14.65 26.49 6.32
N VAL A 64 -14.60 27.57 5.52
CA VAL A 64 -13.37 28.36 5.30
C VAL A 64 -12.84 28.94 6.61
N ARG A 65 -13.75 29.46 7.46
CA ARG A 65 -13.38 29.98 8.78
C ARG A 65 -12.92 28.87 9.71
N VAL A 66 -13.61 27.72 9.73
CA VAL A 66 -13.19 26.57 10.55
C VAL A 66 -11.77 26.14 10.21
N LEU A 67 -11.45 26.02 8.91
CA LEU A 67 -10.14 25.57 8.46
C LEU A 67 -9.01 26.55 8.80
N ALA A 68 -9.26 27.86 8.66
CA ALA A 68 -8.29 28.89 9.04
C ALA A 68 -8.00 28.88 10.56
N GLU A 69 -9.06 28.80 11.38
CA GLU A 69 -8.92 28.78 12.84
C GLU A 69 -8.31 27.48 13.36
N LEU A 70 -8.64 26.35 12.74
CA LEU A 70 -8.14 25.04 13.15
C LEU A 70 -6.62 24.95 13.04
N ARG A 71 -6.02 25.51 11.98
CA ARG A 71 -4.56 25.55 11.81
C ARG A 71 -3.89 26.23 12.99
N ARG A 72 -4.42 27.38 13.41
CA ARG A 72 -3.93 28.15 14.56
C ARG A 72 -4.12 27.40 15.88
N ILE A 73 -5.32 26.86 16.12
CA ILE A 73 -5.65 26.12 17.34
C ILE A 73 -4.72 24.91 17.53
N VAL A 74 -4.44 24.18 16.46
CA VAL A 74 -3.54 23.01 16.52
C VAL A 74 -2.11 23.45 16.81
N ALA A 75 -1.59 24.47 16.12
CA ALA A 75 -0.25 24.99 16.35
C ALA A 75 -0.07 25.48 17.80
N ASP A 76 -1.04 26.27 18.30
CA ASP A 76 -1.06 26.78 19.68
C ASP A 76 -1.15 25.65 20.71
N ALA A 77 -2.01 24.66 20.46
CA ALA A 77 -2.19 23.52 21.36
C ALA A 77 -0.93 22.65 21.42
N LEU A 78 -0.19 22.56 20.32
CA LEU A 78 1.03 21.77 20.19
C LEU A 78 2.29 22.52 20.62
N GLY A 79 2.25 23.85 20.66
CA GLY A 79 3.39 24.70 21.01
C GLY A 79 4.39 24.82 19.86
N CYS A 80 3.91 24.76 18.62
CA CYS A 80 4.74 24.81 17.41
C CYS A 80 4.28 25.93 16.46
N ALA A 81 5.10 26.26 15.47
CA ALA A 81 4.72 27.21 14.43
C ALA A 81 3.65 26.60 13.51
N GLU A 82 2.76 27.44 12.97
CA GLU A 82 1.79 27.01 11.95
C GLU A 82 2.52 26.36 10.76
N PRO A 83 1.95 25.30 10.16
CA PRO A 83 2.54 24.67 8.99
C PRO A 83 2.38 25.61 7.79
N ALA A 84 3.32 25.52 6.85
CA ALA A 84 3.20 26.24 5.59
C ALA A 84 1.98 25.72 4.80
N ALA A 85 1.41 26.57 3.93
CA ALA A 85 0.20 26.22 3.19
C ALA A 85 0.34 24.96 2.32
N ASN A 86 1.55 24.67 1.84
CA ASN A 86 1.88 23.47 1.06
C ASN A 86 2.19 22.23 1.93
N GLU A 87 2.37 22.39 3.25
CA GLU A 87 2.64 21.30 4.18
C GLU A 87 1.35 20.67 4.73
N CYS A 88 0.21 21.35 4.58
CA CYS A 88 -1.09 20.86 5.03
C CYS A 88 -2.12 20.83 3.89
N TYR A 89 -3.20 20.09 4.07
CA TYR A 89 -4.36 20.10 3.20
C TYR A 89 -5.64 20.30 4.00
N ALA A 90 -6.65 20.79 3.30
CA ALA A 90 -7.97 20.97 3.84
C ALA A 90 -9.02 20.63 2.79
N TYR A 91 -10.01 19.83 3.17
CA TYR A 91 -11.13 19.48 2.31
C TYR A 91 -12.46 19.77 3.02
N GLN A 92 -13.43 20.22 2.22
CA GLN A 92 -14.84 20.34 2.61
C GLN A 92 -15.67 19.30 1.86
N GLU A 93 -16.94 19.11 2.24
CA GLU A 93 -17.85 18.24 1.50
C GLU A 93 -17.95 18.65 0.01
N PRO A 94 -17.98 17.69 -0.92
CA PRO A 94 -17.99 16.24 -0.71
C PRO A 94 -16.61 15.62 -0.42
N HIS A 95 -15.53 16.34 -0.77
CA HIS A 95 -14.16 15.82 -0.77
C HIS A 95 -13.64 15.39 0.60
N SER A 96 -14.10 16.01 1.70
CA SER A 96 -13.74 15.57 3.05
C SER A 96 -14.17 14.13 3.36
N VAL A 97 -15.34 13.74 2.88
CA VAL A 97 -15.90 12.39 3.09
C VAL A 97 -15.31 11.40 2.09
N GLU A 98 -15.06 11.83 0.85
CA GLU A 98 -14.31 11.04 -0.14
C GLU A 98 -12.89 10.72 0.38
N HIS A 99 -12.22 11.72 0.97
CA HIS A 99 -10.91 11.58 1.60
C HIS A 99 -10.94 10.59 2.78
N LEU A 100 -11.95 10.71 3.66
CA LEU A 100 -12.16 9.73 4.73
C LEU A 100 -12.28 8.30 4.20
N CYS A 101 -13.00 8.10 3.09
CA CYS A 101 -13.14 6.79 2.45
C CYS A 101 -11.83 6.30 1.84
N ARG A 102 -11.03 7.19 1.22
CA ARG A 102 -9.69 6.86 0.68
C ARG A 102 -8.76 6.39 1.80
N VAL A 103 -8.70 7.14 2.91
CA VAL A 103 -7.88 6.79 4.08
C VAL A 103 -8.32 5.46 4.67
N ALA A 104 -9.63 5.27 4.91
CA ALA A 104 -10.18 4.02 5.43
C ALA A 104 -9.89 2.81 4.53
N SER A 105 -9.81 3.02 3.21
CA SER A 105 -9.55 1.97 2.22
C SER A 105 -8.06 1.68 2.00
N GLY A 106 -7.15 2.43 2.64
CA GLY A 106 -5.71 2.30 2.43
C GLY A 106 -5.21 2.88 1.11
N MET A 107 -6.04 3.64 0.38
CA MET A 107 -5.69 4.26 -0.90
C MET A 107 -4.69 5.42 -0.78
N ASP A 108 -4.61 6.00 0.41
CA ASP A 108 -3.74 7.13 0.74
C ASP A 108 -2.58 6.69 1.63
N SER A 109 -2.30 5.39 1.72
CA SER A 109 -1.24 4.85 2.59
C SER A 109 0.05 4.66 1.82
N MET A 110 1.19 4.77 2.51
CA MET A 110 2.52 4.56 1.91
C MET A 110 2.61 3.15 1.30
N VAL A 111 2.04 2.15 1.98
CA VAL A 111 1.71 0.86 1.39
C VAL A 111 0.23 0.88 1.00
N LEU A 112 -0.01 1.12 -0.28
CA LEU A 112 -1.36 1.14 -0.85
C LEU A 112 -2.14 -0.16 -0.55
N GLY A 113 -3.33 -0.01 0.02
CA GLY A 113 -4.22 -1.12 0.38
C GLY A 113 -3.96 -1.75 1.75
N GLU A 114 -3.02 -1.20 2.55
CA GLU A 114 -2.74 -1.70 3.89
C GLU A 114 -3.97 -1.71 4.80
N THR A 115 -3.99 -2.65 5.74
CA THR A 115 -5.13 -2.84 6.64
C THR A 115 -4.98 -2.11 7.96
N GLU A 116 -3.76 -1.71 8.32
CA GLU A 116 -3.43 -1.06 9.60
C GLU A 116 -4.13 0.28 9.77
N ILE A 117 -4.12 1.13 8.74
CA ILE A 117 -4.75 2.45 8.78
C ILE A 117 -6.25 2.40 9.11
N LEU A 118 -6.96 1.37 8.64
CA LEU A 118 -8.37 1.18 8.99
C LEU A 118 -8.55 0.89 10.49
N GLY A 119 -7.65 0.09 11.07
CA GLY A 119 -7.65 -0.20 12.50
C GLY A 119 -7.38 1.05 13.33
N GLN A 120 -6.37 1.84 12.94
CA GLN A 120 -6.04 3.12 13.58
C GLN A 120 -7.19 4.12 13.49
N LEU A 121 -7.84 4.23 12.32
CA LEU A 121 -9.00 5.10 12.11
C LEU A 121 -10.22 4.67 12.95
N LYS A 122 -10.47 3.36 13.07
CA LYS A 122 -11.51 2.84 13.97
C LYS A 122 -11.24 3.18 15.43
N LYS A 123 -10.00 3.01 15.90
CA LYS A 123 -9.60 3.37 17.26
C LYS A 123 -9.78 4.87 17.54
N ALA A 124 -9.41 5.73 16.59
CA ALA A 124 -9.63 7.18 16.69
C ALA A 124 -11.13 7.52 16.78
N TYR A 125 -11.95 6.91 15.93
CA TYR A 125 -13.41 7.07 15.97
C TYR A 125 -14.02 6.55 17.29
N GLU A 126 -13.63 5.37 17.76
CA GLU A 126 -14.11 4.80 19.02
C GLU A 126 -13.74 5.67 20.23
N THR A 127 -12.52 6.23 20.23
CA THR A 127 -12.07 7.18 21.25
C THR A 127 -12.98 8.41 21.27
N ALA A 128 -13.27 8.99 20.10
CA ALA A 128 -14.14 10.15 20.00
C ALA A 128 -15.60 9.82 20.39
N LEU A 129 -16.09 8.63 20.03
CA LEU A 129 -17.43 8.17 20.39
C LEU A 129 -17.58 7.98 21.90
N ASN A 130 -16.62 7.32 22.55
CA ASN A 130 -16.63 7.08 24.00
C ASN A 130 -16.57 8.37 24.82
N ASN A 131 -15.90 9.40 24.30
CA ASN A 131 -15.82 10.72 24.93
C ASN A 131 -16.96 11.67 24.49
N GLN A 132 -17.96 11.19 23.73
CA GLN A 132 -19.09 12.00 23.25
C GLN A 132 -18.64 13.23 22.44
N TRP A 133 -17.57 13.07 21.66
CA TRP A 133 -17.09 14.08 20.72
C TRP A 133 -17.69 13.95 19.33
N THR A 134 -18.32 12.82 19.03
CA THR A 134 -19.07 12.64 17.78
C THR A 134 -20.57 12.79 18.00
N GLY A 135 -21.29 13.11 16.92
CA GLY A 135 -22.74 13.16 16.89
C GLY A 135 -23.27 12.43 15.64
N ALA A 136 -24.53 12.67 15.31
CA ALA A 136 -25.20 11.95 14.22
C ALA A 136 -24.48 12.11 12.87
N ARG A 137 -23.84 13.27 12.63
CA ARG A 137 -23.22 13.57 11.33
C ARG A 137 -21.92 12.79 11.13
N LEU A 138 -20.96 12.90 12.05
CA LEU A 138 -19.71 12.16 11.97
C LEU A 138 -19.93 10.65 12.17
N ASN A 139 -20.85 10.23 13.04
CA ASN A 139 -21.15 8.79 13.19
C ASN A 139 -21.63 8.18 11.86
N LYS A 140 -22.55 8.84 11.16
CA LYS A 140 -23.02 8.36 9.85
C LYS A 140 -21.88 8.31 8.82
N ALA A 141 -21.03 9.33 8.78
CA ALA A 141 -19.92 9.41 7.82
C ALA A 141 -18.85 8.34 8.07
N PHE A 142 -18.39 8.16 9.31
CA PHE A 142 -17.38 7.16 9.66
C PHE A 142 -17.89 5.73 9.47
N GLN A 143 -19.12 5.44 9.90
CA GLN A 143 -19.72 4.12 9.66
C GLN A 143 -19.84 3.81 8.16
N ARG A 144 -20.26 4.79 7.36
CA ARG A 144 -20.33 4.62 5.90
C ARG A 144 -18.93 4.45 5.30
N ALA A 145 -17.94 5.20 5.73
CA ALA A 145 -16.55 5.03 5.28
C ALA A 145 -16.01 3.62 5.58
N PHE A 146 -16.29 3.05 6.75
CA PHE A 146 -15.90 1.68 7.09
C PHE A 146 -16.60 0.62 6.21
N GLN A 147 -17.89 0.84 5.89
CA GLN A 147 -18.62 -0.03 4.96
C GLN A 147 -18.06 0.06 3.54
N ILE A 148 -17.75 1.26 3.06
CA ILE A 148 -17.14 1.50 1.74
C ILE A 148 -15.77 0.85 1.68
N ALA A 149 -14.92 1.02 2.69
CA ALA A 149 -13.61 0.39 2.77
C ALA A 149 -13.70 -1.14 2.75
N LYS A 150 -14.68 -1.73 3.45
CA LYS A 150 -14.94 -3.17 3.38
C LYS A 150 -15.34 -3.60 1.97
N HIS A 151 -16.25 -2.86 1.33
CA HIS A 151 -16.72 -3.16 -0.02
C HIS A 151 -15.58 -3.06 -1.05
N ILE A 152 -14.77 -2.00 -1.01
CA ILE A 152 -13.60 -1.85 -1.88
C ILE A 152 -12.66 -3.05 -1.74
N ARG A 153 -12.36 -3.47 -0.51
CA ARG A 153 -11.48 -4.64 -0.28
C ARG A 153 -12.04 -5.96 -0.81
N THR A 154 -13.35 -6.11 -0.87
CA THR A 154 -14.00 -7.33 -1.40
C THR A 154 -14.11 -7.30 -2.93
N GLU A 155 -14.40 -6.13 -3.52
CA GLU A 155 -14.73 -6.00 -4.94
C GLU A 155 -13.55 -5.60 -5.84
N THR A 156 -12.46 -5.13 -5.24
CA THR A 156 -11.28 -4.63 -5.96
C THR A 156 -10.01 -5.38 -5.55
N GLN A 157 -9.01 -5.36 -6.44
CA GLN A 157 -7.72 -5.99 -6.21
C GLN A 157 -6.68 -5.01 -5.66
N ILE A 158 -7.12 -3.94 -5.00
CA ILE A 158 -6.26 -2.85 -4.52
C ILE A 158 -5.16 -3.30 -3.54
N GLN A 159 -5.35 -4.45 -2.89
CA GLN A 159 -4.39 -5.05 -1.96
C GLN A 159 -3.26 -5.84 -2.65
N ARG A 160 -3.34 -6.07 -3.97
CA ARG A 160 -2.31 -6.85 -4.67
C ARG A 160 -1.00 -6.06 -4.76
N GLY A 161 -0.03 -6.48 -3.95
CA GLY A 161 1.42 -6.39 -4.14
C GLY A 161 2.05 -5.01 -4.38
N THR A 162 3.23 -4.76 -3.81
CA THR A 162 4.14 -3.71 -4.31
C THR A 162 4.61 -4.09 -5.71
N VAL A 163 4.68 -3.15 -6.66
CA VAL A 163 5.18 -3.44 -8.00
C VAL A 163 6.70 -3.26 -8.03
N SER A 164 7.41 -4.36 -8.28
CA SER A 164 8.87 -4.42 -8.41
C SER A 164 9.27 -5.63 -9.26
N VAL A 165 10.53 -5.69 -9.69
CA VAL A 165 11.08 -6.89 -10.36
C VAL A 165 10.94 -8.14 -9.47
N GLY A 166 11.16 -8.00 -8.16
CA GLY A 166 11.03 -9.12 -7.22
C GLY A 166 9.61 -9.63 -7.05
N SER A 167 8.62 -8.74 -7.03
CA SER A 167 7.20 -9.13 -7.00
C SER A 167 6.74 -9.73 -8.33
N ALA A 168 7.23 -9.22 -9.46
CA ALA A 168 6.94 -9.79 -10.77
C ALA A 168 7.49 -11.23 -10.89
N ALA A 169 8.69 -11.47 -10.35
CA ALA A 169 9.26 -12.81 -10.26
C ALA A 169 8.44 -13.76 -9.37
N VAL A 170 7.90 -13.27 -8.25
CA VAL A 170 6.96 -14.01 -7.40
C VAL A 170 5.69 -14.37 -8.19
N ASP A 171 5.05 -13.38 -8.82
CA ASP A 171 3.81 -13.59 -9.56
C ASP A 171 4.01 -14.59 -10.71
N LEU A 172 5.16 -14.53 -11.37
CA LEU A 172 5.56 -15.48 -12.40
C LEU A 172 5.75 -16.88 -11.84
N ALA A 173 6.44 -17.02 -10.71
CA ALA A 173 6.64 -18.31 -10.06
C ALA A 173 5.30 -18.94 -9.62
N GLU A 174 4.37 -18.16 -9.07
CA GLU A 174 3.03 -18.66 -8.68
C GLU A 174 2.23 -19.15 -9.90
N ARG A 175 2.39 -18.54 -11.08
CA ARG A 175 1.73 -19.02 -12.32
C ARG A 175 2.28 -20.36 -12.81
N ILE A 176 3.56 -20.62 -12.62
CA ILE A 176 4.22 -21.85 -13.09
C ILE A 176 4.03 -22.99 -12.09
N PHE A 177 4.10 -22.67 -10.79
CA PHE A 177 4.17 -23.67 -9.72
C PHE A 177 2.88 -23.82 -8.90
N GLU A 178 1.86 -23.00 -9.17
CA GLU A 178 0.63 -22.79 -8.40
C GLU A 178 0.86 -22.21 -6.99
N THR A 179 1.93 -22.63 -6.32
CA THR A 179 2.40 -22.12 -5.03
C THR A 179 3.92 -22.13 -4.94
N ILE A 180 4.49 -21.10 -4.32
CA ILE A 180 5.92 -21.00 -3.99
C ILE A 180 6.24 -21.74 -2.69
N GLN A 181 5.23 -22.10 -1.90
CA GLN A 181 5.42 -22.77 -0.62
C GLN A 181 6.23 -24.06 -0.81
N GLY A 182 7.37 -24.17 -0.10
CA GLY A 182 8.21 -25.37 -0.16
C GLY A 182 9.23 -25.39 -1.31
N ARG A 183 9.20 -24.42 -2.23
CA ARG A 183 10.11 -24.35 -3.40
C ARG A 183 11.53 -23.94 -2.99
N GLN A 184 12.52 -24.49 -3.68
CA GLN A 184 13.92 -24.18 -3.44
C GLN A 184 14.46 -23.20 -4.48
N VAL A 185 15.13 -22.16 -3.99
CA VAL A 185 15.68 -21.08 -4.82
C VAL A 185 17.20 -21.19 -4.85
N LEU A 186 17.82 -21.08 -6.02
CA LEU A 186 19.27 -20.91 -6.19
C LEU A 186 19.54 -19.54 -6.77
N VAL A 187 20.41 -18.77 -6.13
CA VAL A 187 20.92 -17.51 -6.65
C VAL A 187 22.33 -17.75 -7.19
N ILE A 188 22.56 -17.45 -8.46
CA ILE A 188 23.88 -17.50 -9.11
C ILE A 188 24.33 -16.05 -9.32
N GLY A 189 25.33 -15.63 -8.54
CA GLY A 189 25.74 -14.24 -8.41
C GLY A 189 25.35 -13.62 -7.08
N ALA A 190 25.67 -12.34 -6.90
CA ALA A 190 25.35 -11.59 -5.69
C ALA A 190 25.18 -10.11 -6.04
N GLY A 191 24.16 -9.79 -6.83
CA GLY A 191 23.75 -8.42 -7.14
C GLY A 191 22.54 -7.98 -6.31
N ASP A 192 22.39 -6.68 -6.07
CA ASP A 192 21.29 -6.11 -5.28
C ASP A 192 19.90 -6.54 -5.78
N THR A 193 19.72 -6.63 -7.09
CA THR A 193 18.43 -7.05 -7.67
C THR A 193 18.17 -8.53 -7.41
N SER A 194 19.19 -9.39 -7.49
CA SER A 194 19.04 -10.81 -7.15
C SER A 194 18.70 -11.03 -5.68
N GLU A 195 19.27 -10.22 -4.78
CA GLU A 195 18.93 -10.24 -3.36
C GLU A 195 17.46 -9.86 -3.14
N LYS A 196 17.01 -8.73 -3.71
CA LYS A 196 15.63 -8.27 -3.56
C LYS A 196 14.64 -9.31 -4.10
N THR A 197 14.92 -9.89 -5.26
CA THR A 197 14.09 -10.94 -5.87
C THR A 197 14.03 -12.20 -4.99
N ALA A 198 15.17 -12.67 -4.48
CA ALA A 198 15.21 -13.81 -3.58
C ALA A 198 14.45 -13.54 -2.26
N ARG A 199 14.58 -12.33 -1.70
CA ARG A 199 13.84 -11.89 -0.51
C ARG A 199 12.34 -11.86 -0.74
N SER A 200 11.88 -11.42 -1.91
CA SER A 200 10.46 -11.47 -2.30
C SER A 200 9.94 -12.91 -2.34
N LEU A 201 10.68 -13.86 -2.94
CA LEU A 201 10.30 -15.29 -2.96
C LEU A 201 10.25 -15.90 -1.56
N LEU A 202 11.22 -15.59 -0.70
CA LEU A 202 11.23 -16.04 0.70
C LEU A 202 10.02 -15.52 1.47
N SER A 203 9.69 -14.24 1.32
CA SER A 203 8.51 -13.63 1.98
C SER A 203 7.18 -14.28 1.59
N ARG A 204 7.17 -15.03 0.48
CA ARG A 204 6.01 -15.76 -0.07
C ARG A 204 6.07 -17.27 0.12
N GLY A 205 7.00 -17.76 0.94
CA GLY A 205 7.00 -19.15 1.40
C GLY A 205 8.01 -20.07 0.74
N ALA A 206 8.95 -19.55 -0.06
CA ALA A 206 10.07 -20.35 -0.54
C ALA A 206 10.83 -20.98 0.65
N ARG A 207 11.17 -22.27 0.54
CA ARG A 207 11.71 -23.08 1.64
C ARG A 207 13.11 -22.64 2.06
N THR A 208 13.97 -22.42 1.08
CA THR A 208 15.39 -22.11 1.30
C THR A 208 15.97 -21.43 0.08
N VAL A 209 16.98 -20.58 0.32
CA VAL A 209 17.80 -19.96 -0.72
C VAL A 209 19.20 -20.53 -0.63
N LEU A 210 19.68 -21.06 -1.74
CA LEU A 210 21.08 -21.39 -1.96
C LEU A 210 21.74 -20.24 -2.73
N VAL A 211 22.98 -19.89 -2.39
CA VAL A 211 23.71 -18.82 -3.08
C VAL A 211 25.04 -19.34 -3.58
N ALA A 212 25.31 -19.21 -4.87
CA ALA A 212 26.58 -19.54 -5.50
C ALA A 212 27.17 -18.27 -6.13
N ASN A 213 28.44 -18.00 -5.86
CA ASN A 213 29.17 -16.89 -6.47
C ASN A 213 30.64 -17.25 -6.63
N ARG A 214 31.32 -16.68 -7.64
CA ARG A 214 32.77 -16.88 -7.86
C ARG A 214 33.58 -16.50 -6.62
N SER A 215 33.17 -15.43 -5.94
CA SER A 215 33.67 -15.10 -4.60
C SER A 215 32.79 -15.79 -3.56
N PHE A 216 33.35 -16.78 -2.87
CA PHE A 216 32.62 -17.50 -1.83
C PHE A 216 32.19 -16.58 -0.68
N ASP A 217 33.01 -15.59 -0.32
CA ASP A 217 32.68 -14.64 0.76
C ASP A 217 31.43 -13.83 0.43
N ARG A 218 31.25 -13.43 -0.84
CA ARG A 218 30.02 -12.77 -1.30
C ARG A 218 28.82 -13.71 -1.26
N ALA A 219 29.01 -14.98 -1.62
CA ALA A 219 27.95 -15.99 -1.51
C ALA A 219 27.54 -16.22 -0.05
N ALA A 220 28.51 -16.30 0.87
CA ALA A 220 28.29 -16.47 2.29
C ALA A 220 27.53 -15.29 2.90
N ALA A 221 27.96 -14.05 2.61
CA ALA A 221 27.30 -12.84 3.11
C ALA A 221 25.84 -12.74 2.63
N LEU A 222 25.59 -12.99 1.34
CA LEU A 222 24.22 -12.94 0.80
C LEU A 222 23.36 -14.10 1.33
N ALA A 223 23.93 -15.30 1.46
CA ALA A 223 23.22 -16.43 2.05
C ALA A 223 22.84 -16.13 3.51
N GLU A 224 23.74 -15.56 4.31
CA GLU A 224 23.47 -15.15 5.68
C GLU A 224 22.34 -14.11 5.75
N ALA A 225 22.38 -13.09 4.90
CA ALA A 225 21.35 -12.03 4.82
C ALA A 225 19.95 -12.55 4.41
N LEU A 226 19.89 -13.73 3.79
CA LEU A 226 18.66 -14.39 3.33
C LEU A 226 18.28 -15.59 4.21
N GLY A 227 19.04 -15.92 5.27
CA GLY A 227 18.84 -17.13 6.06
C GLY A 227 19.02 -18.43 5.27
N GLY A 228 19.80 -18.37 4.19
CA GLY A 228 20.08 -19.44 3.25
C GLY A 228 21.41 -20.15 3.49
N ARG A 229 21.90 -20.85 2.45
CA ARG A 229 23.19 -21.54 2.49
C ARG A 229 24.05 -21.21 1.27
N ALA A 230 25.31 -20.86 1.51
CA ALA A 230 26.28 -20.68 0.43
C ALA A 230 26.71 -22.03 -0.16
N VAL A 231 26.87 -22.06 -1.48
CA VAL A 231 27.38 -23.18 -2.27
C VAL A 231 28.64 -22.73 -2.99
N ARG A 232 29.64 -23.60 -3.08
CA ARG A 232 30.86 -23.30 -3.83
C ARG A 232 30.53 -23.18 -5.32
N TRP A 233 31.26 -22.32 -6.01
CA TRP A 233 31.04 -22.08 -7.44
C TRP A 233 31.22 -23.33 -8.29
N ASP A 234 32.08 -24.26 -7.91
CA ASP A 234 32.28 -25.49 -8.69
C ASP A 234 31.20 -26.55 -8.41
N ASP A 235 30.40 -26.36 -7.36
CA ASP A 235 29.44 -27.34 -6.84
C ASP A 235 27.98 -26.94 -7.08
N TRP A 236 27.66 -25.77 -7.65
CA TRP A 236 26.26 -25.35 -7.79
C TRP A 236 25.44 -26.28 -8.70
N ASN A 237 26.08 -27.00 -9.62
CA ASN A 237 25.43 -28.03 -10.43
C ASN A 237 24.86 -29.18 -9.58
N SER A 238 25.47 -29.50 -8.44
CA SER A 238 25.06 -30.64 -7.61
C SER A 238 23.74 -30.38 -6.87
N VAL A 239 23.38 -29.11 -6.66
CA VAL A 239 22.13 -28.71 -5.99
C VAL A 239 21.00 -28.45 -6.97
N PHE A 240 21.28 -28.54 -8.27
CA PHE A 240 20.35 -28.18 -9.33
C PHE A 240 19.17 -29.15 -9.44
N ALA A 241 19.36 -30.43 -9.09
CA ALA A 241 18.29 -31.45 -9.12
C ALA A 241 17.11 -31.13 -8.18
N GLU A 242 17.37 -30.44 -7.06
CA GLU A 242 16.34 -30.07 -6.09
C GLU A 242 15.82 -28.64 -6.24
N THR A 243 16.52 -27.81 -7.00
CA THR A 243 16.23 -26.36 -7.16
C THR A 243 15.03 -26.12 -8.08
N ASP A 244 14.01 -25.40 -7.66
CA ASP A 244 12.86 -25.09 -8.52
C ASP A 244 13.02 -23.77 -9.28
N ILE A 245 13.69 -22.80 -8.67
CA ILE A 245 13.84 -21.44 -9.19
C ILE A 245 15.32 -21.06 -9.17
N VAL A 246 15.86 -20.59 -10.29
CA VAL A 246 17.22 -20.06 -10.39
C VAL A 246 17.14 -18.58 -10.70
N ILE A 247 17.82 -17.74 -9.92
CA ILE A 247 18.01 -16.32 -10.19
C ILE A 247 19.47 -16.12 -10.56
N SER A 248 19.75 -15.68 -11.78
CA SER A 248 21.10 -15.35 -12.22
C SER A 248 21.31 -13.83 -12.27
N SER A 249 22.41 -13.36 -11.71
CA SER A 249 22.82 -11.96 -11.76
C SER A 249 24.34 -11.87 -11.55
N THR A 250 25.09 -12.41 -12.50
CA THR A 250 26.56 -12.31 -12.52
C THR A 250 27.04 -11.17 -13.41
N ALA A 251 28.34 -10.91 -13.37
CA ALA A 251 29.02 -9.97 -14.26
C ALA A 251 29.79 -10.71 -15.38
N ALA A 252 29.40 -11.95 -15.70
CA ALA A 252 30.09 -12.73 -16.72
C ALA A 252 29.84 -12.12 -18.12
N PRO A 253 30.88 -12.02 -18.98
CA PRO A 253 30.71 -11.58 -20.36
C PRO A 253 30.22 -12.70 -21.28
N HIS A 254 29.91 -13.88 -20.74
CA HIS A 254 29.50 -15.09 -21.44
C HIS A 254 28.39 -15.81 -20.66
N PHE A 255 27.67 -16.70 -21.32
CA PHE A 255 26.65 -17.51 -20.67
C PHE A 255 27.26 -18.41 -19.60
N VAL A 256 26.80 -18.23 -18.37
CA VAL A 256 27.09 -19.09 -17.22
C VAL A 256 26.35 -20.42 -17.37
N LEU A 257 25.09 -20.36 -17.82
CA LEU A 257 24.25 -21.52 -18.08
C LEU A 257 23.86 -21.56 -19.56
N ASP A 258 24.20 -22.66 -20.23
CA ASP A 258 23.86 -22.92 -21.62
C ASP A 258 23.08 -24.25 -21.71
N ARG A 259 22.59 -24.56 -22.92
CA ARG A 259 21.84 -25.79 -23.16
C ARG A 259 22.65 -27.05 -22.82
N ALA A 260 23.93 -27.09 -23.19
CA ALA A 260 24.79 -28.25 -22.99
C ALA A 260 24.99 -28.58 -21.50
N LYS A 261 25.04 -27.56 -20.64
CA LYS A 261 25.11 -27.73 -19.18
C LYS A 261 23.75 -28.07 -18.58
N LEU A 262 22.66 -27.49 -19.10
CA LEU A 262 21.34 -27.62 -18.50
C LEU A 262 20.66 -28.95 -18.84
N GLU A 263 20.81 -29.44 -20.07
CA GLU A 263 20.12 -30.64 -20.57
C GLU A 263 20.38 -31.88 -19.69
N PRO A 264 21.63 -32.22 -19.29
CA PRO A 264 21.88 -33.33 -18.36
C PRO A 264 21.29 -33.11 -16.96
N LEU A 265 21.13 -31.86 -16.52
CA LEU A 265 20.55 -31.55 -15.22
C LEU A 265 19.03 -31.72 -15.23
N MET A 266 18.38 -31.51 -16.37
CA MET A 266 16.94 -31.71 -16.53
C MET A 266 16.55 -33.19 -16.46
N ASP A 267 17.41 -34.09 -16.96
CA ASP A 267 17.21 -35.55 -16.85
C ASP A 267 17.09 -36.02 -15.38
N LEU A 268 17.78 -35.35 -14.45
CA LEU A 268 17.74 -35.66 -13.02
C LEU A 268 16.41 -35.25 -12.36
N ARG A 269 15.61 -34.40 -13.00
CA ARG A 269 14.48 -33.70 -12.38
C ARG A 269 13.13 -34.37 -12.60
N ARG A 270 13.07 -35.51 -13.31
CA ARG A 270 11.83 -36.27 -13.55
C ARG A 270 10.67 -35.39 -14.04
N ASN A 271 10.94 -34.54 -15.05
CA ASN A 271 9.99 -33.57 -15.63
C ASN A 271 9.47 -32.47 -14.67
N ARG A 272 10.14 -32.23 -13.54
CA ARG A 272 9.78 -31.09 -12.68
C ARG A 272 10.13 -29.77 -13.38
N PRO A 273 9.20 -28.80 -13.39
CA PRO A 273 9.46 -27.49 -13.97
C PRO A 273 10.64 -26.78 -13.31
N LEU A 274 11.36 -26.01 -14.10
CA LEU A 274 12.46 -25.15 -13.68
C LEU A 274 12.22 -23.74 -14.18
N LEU A 275 12.16 -22.78 -13.26
CA LEU A 275 12.08 -21.37 -13.58
C LEU A 275 13.48 -20.75 -13.51
N LEU A 276 13.92 -20.16 -14.61
CA LEU A 276 15.17 -19.42 -14.73
C LEU A 276 14.84 -17.92 -14.87
N ILE A 277 15.45 -17.11 -14.01
CA ILE A 277 15.27 -15.66 -13.93
C ILE A 277 16.63 -15.03 -14.18
N ASP A 278 16.87 -14.54 -15.39
CA ASP A 278 18.13 -13.90 -15.78
C ASP A 278 18.06 -12.38 -15.62
N ILE A 279 18.67 -11.89 -14.55
CA ILE A 279 18.75 -10.47 -14.20
C ILE A 279 20.15 -9.91 -14.50
N ALA A 280 20.97 -10.64 -15.27
CA ALA A 280 22.30 -10.19 -15.66
C ALA A 280 22.27 -9.36 -16.96
N VAL A 281 23.16 -8.37 -17.02
CA VAL A 281 23.41 -7.59 -18.24
C VAL A 281 24.93 -7.43 -18.39
N PRO A 282 25.57 -8.12 -19.36
CA PRO A 282 25.02 -9.07 -20.34
C PRO A 282 24.37 -10.33 -19.73
N ARG A 283 23.53 -11.01 -20.51
CA ARG A 283 22.76 -12.21 -20.07
C ARG A 283 23.68 -13.33 -19.61
N ASP A 284 23.31 -13.97 -18.50
CA ASP A 284 24.00 -15.14 -17.97
C ASP A 284 23.50 -16.45 -18.58
N ILE A 285 22.29 -16.46 -19.10
CA ILE A 285 21.63 -17.69 -19.56
C ILE A 285 21.42 -17.61 -21.07
N ASP A 286 21.87 -18.64 -21.77
CA ASP A 286 21.65 -18.78 -23.20
C ASP A 286 20.14 -18.91 -23.49
N PRO A 287 19.54 -18.04 -24.32
CA PRO A 287 18.12 -18.16 -24.69
C PRO A 287 17.73 -19.52 -25.29
N GLU A 288 18.66 -20.28 -25.85
CA GLU A 288 18.39 -21.62 -26.40
C GLU A 288 17.87 -22.62 -25.35
N VAL A 289 18.08 -22.36 -24.05
CA VAL A 289 17.54 -23.23 -22.98
C VAL A 289 16.01 -23.28 -22.96
N ASN A 290 15.32 -22.28 -23.52
CA ASN A 290 13.85 -22.26 -23.61
C ASN A 290 13.30 -23.36 -24.55
N PHE A 291 14.13 -23.99 -25.36
CA PHE A 291 13.72 -25.13 -26.18
C PHE A 291 13.75 -26.47 -25.43
N LEU A 292 14.20 -26.49 -24.17
CA LEU A 292 14.15 -27.67 -23.33
C LEU A 292 12.78 -27.79 -22.65
N ASP A 293 12.26 -29.02 -22.58
CA ASP A 293 10.98 -29.27 -21.93
C ASP A 293 11.01 -28.92 -20.44
N ASN A 294 9.93 -28.29 -19.97
CA ASN A 294 9.76 -27.88 -18.57
C ASN A 294 10.79 -26.84 -18.07
N VAL A 295 11.47 -26.13 -18.97
CA VAL A 295 12.32 -24.98 -18.64
C VAL A 295 11.63 -23.68 -19.03
N PHE A 296 11.61 -22.73 -18.10
CA PHE A 296 10.98 -21.42 -18.29
C PHE A 296 12.02 -20.33 -18.02
N LEU A 297 12.58 -19.71 -19.06
CA LEU A 297 13.53 -18.60 -18.93
C LEU A 297 12.85 -17.25 -19.16
N TYR A 298 13.04 -16.37 -18.19
CA TYR A 298 12.62 -14.97 -18.22
C TYR A 298 13.80 -14.08 -17.88
N ASN A 299 13.93 -12.98 -18.61
CA ASN A 299 14.98 -11.98 -18.37
C ASN A 299 14.43 -10.75 -17.61
N ILE A 300 15.31 -9.82 -17.28
CA ILE A 300 14.94 -8.57 -16.61
C ILE A 300 13.89 -7.75 -17.36
N ASP A 301 13.92 -7.71 -18.69
CA ASP A 301 12.96 -6.95 -19.51
C ASP A 301 11.57 -7.60 -19.45
N ASP A 302 11.49 -8.93 -19.44
CA ASP A 302 10.22 -9.66 -19.29
C ASP A 302 9.58 -9.36 -17.92
N LEU A 303 10.39 -9.36 -16.86
CA LEU A 303 9.93 -9.02 -15.51
C LEU A 303 9.50 -7.56 -15.39
N GLN A 304 10.18 -6.64 -16.09
CA GLN A 304 9.77 -5.24 -16.17
C GLN A 304 8.43 -5.10 -16.89
N SER A 305 8.22 -5.80 -18.01
CA SER A 305 6.93 -5.82 -18.71
C SER A 305 5.79 -6.32 -17.82
N ILE A 306 6.02 -7.40 -17.05
CA ILE A 306 5.04 -7.92 -16.07
C ILE A 306 4.78 -6.90 -14.95
N ALA A 307 5.82 -6.22 -14.47
CA ALA A 307 5.68 -5.15 -13.49
C ALA A 307 4.85 -3.97 -14.05
N ASP A 308 5.11 -3.56 -15.29
CA ASP A 308 4.41 -2.45 -15.94
C ASP A 308 2.93 -2.79 -16.21
N ASP A 309 2.62 -4.03 -16.59
CA ASP A 309 1.25 -4.52 -16.71
C ASP A 309 0.52 -4.51 -15.37
N SER A 310 1.19 -4.96 -14.31
CA SER A 310 0.67 -4.90 -12.94
C SER A 310 0.45 -3.45 -12.47
N MET A 311 1.32 -2.52 -12.84
CA MET A 311 1.13 -1.09 -12.57
C MET A 311 -0.08 -0.53 -13.31
N ARG A 312 -0.25 -0.86 -14.60
CA ARG A 312 -1.41 -0.44 -15.39
C ARG A 312 -2.72 -1.01 -14.84
N GLN A 313 -2.72 -2.28 -14.44
CA GLN A 313 -3.88 -2.89 -13.79
C GLN A 313 -4.17 -2.22 -12.44
N ARG A 314 -3.14 -1.91 -11.66
CA ARG A 314 -3.28 -1.18 -10.38
C ARG A 314 -3.90 0.20 -10.57
N GLN A 315 -3.47 0.95 -11.59
CA GLN A 315 -4.02 2.27 -11.88
C GLN A 315 -5.52 2.19 -12.20
N ARG A 316 -5.94 1.21 -13.00
CA ARG A 316 -7.37 0.95 -13.29
C ARG A 316 -8.15 0.57 -12.03
N GLU A 317 -7.56 -0.23 -11.14
CA GLU A 317 -8.19 -0.58 -9.86
C GLU A 317 -8.33 0.64 -8.95
N LEU A 318 -7.36 1.56 -8.91
CA LEU A 318 -7.45 2.82 -8.18
C LEU A 318 -8.59 3.68 -8.71
N GLU A 319 -8.69 3.85 -10.04
CA GLU A 319 -9.77 4.59 -10.69
C GLU A 319 -11.14 4.00 -10.35
N ARG A 320 -11.27 2.66 -10.44
CA ARG A 320 -12.48 1.95 -10.04
C ARG A 320 -12.84 2.17 -8.57
N CYS A 321 -11.85 2.17 -7.67
CA CYS A 321 -12.07 2.48 -6.26
C CYS A 321 -12.56 3.92 -6.06
N GLU A 322 -11.98 4.88 -6.78
CA GLU A 322 -12.42 6.28 -6.71
C GLU A 322 -13.86 6.45 -7.21
N GLU A 323 -14.25 5.76 -8.28
CA GLU A 323 -15.64 5.75 -8.78
C GLU A 323 -16.62 5.24 -7.72
N ILE A 324 -16.30 4.10 -7.09
CA ILE A 324 -17.09 3.52 -6.00
C ILE A 324 -17.22 4.52 -4.83
N ILE A 325 -16.14 5.19 -4.45
CA ILE A 325 -16.15 6.20 -3.38
C ILE A 325 -17.06 7.36 -3.77
N ARG A 326 -16.86 7.97 -4.94
CA ARG A 326 -17.64 9.13 -5.40
C ARG A 326 -19.13 8.81 -5.47
N GLU A 327 -19.49 7.63 -5.99
CA GLU A 327 -20.88 7.16 -6.05
C GLU A 327 -21.49 7.04 -4.65
N LYS A 328 -20.85 6.27 -3.76
CA LYS A 328 -21.41 5.99 -2.42
C LYS A 328 -21.40 7.21 -1.50
N VAL A 329 -20.47 8.15 -1.69
CA VAL A 329 -20.47 9.44 -0.98
C VAL A 329 -21.58 10.34 -1.51
N ARG A 330 -21.80 10.39 -2.83
CA ARG A 330 -22.93 11.14 -3.41
C ARG A 330 -24.27 10.64 -2.88
N GLU A 331 -24.46 9.32 -2.75
CA GLU A 331 -25.65 8.75 -2.11
C GLU A 331 -25.81 9.20 -0.65
N LEU A 332 -24.73 9.14 0.14
CA LEU A 332 -24.72 9.52 1.54
C LEU A 332 -25.12 10.98 1.74
N LEU A 333 -24.57 11.88 0.91
CA LEU A 333 -24.81 13.32 0.99
C LEU A 333 -26.16 13.72 0.37
N GLY A 334 -26.57 13.09 -0.73
CA GLY A 334 -27.84 13.35 -1.42
C GLY A 334 -29.10 12.89 -0.65
N GLN A 335 -28.96 11.91 0.26
CA GLN A 335 -30.05 11.53 1.17
C GLN A 335 -30.33 12.57 2.27
N GLY A 336 -29.43 13.54 2.49
CA GLY A 336 -29.59 14.59 3.52
C GLY A 336 -30.58 15.71 3.15
N THR A 337 -30.87 15.91 1.87
CA THR A 337 -31.69 17.03 1.37
C THR A 337 -33.19 16.75 1.31
N ARG A 338 -33.65 15.52 1.60
CA ARG A 338 -35.09 15.17 1.60
C ARG A 338 -35.77 15.26 2.98
N GLY A 339 -35.08 15.74 4.01
CA GLY A 339 -35.55 15.69 5.41
C GLY A 339 -36.03 16.99 6.06
N TYR A 340 -35.92 18.15 5.38
CA TYR A 340 -36.41 19.44 5.91
C TYR A 340 -37.29 20.12 4.87
N GLY A 341 -38.59 19.83 4.94
CA GLY A 341 -39.62 20.40 4.08
C GLY A 341 -40.99 20.10 4.65
N GLY A 342 -41.21 20.49 5.91
CA GLY A 342 -42.49 20.35 6.59
C GLY A 342 -42.81 21.64 7.34
N GLY A 343 -43.84 22.34 6.87
CA GLY A 343 -44.55 23.38 7.63
C GLY A 343 -44.32 24.80 7.11
N ASP A 344 -45.06 25.19 6.09
CA ASP A 344 -45.72 26.51 6.10
C ASP A 344 -46.98 26.45 5.24
N GLY A 345 -48.12 26.36 5.94
CA GLY A 345 -49.42 26.56 5.34
C GLY A 345 -49.60 28.03 5.01
N CYS A 346 -49.65 28.35 3.72
CA CYS A 346 -50.07 29.66 3.25
C CYS A 346 -51.55 29.56 2.84
N PRO A 347 -52.47 30.36 3.45
CA PRO A 347 -53.87 30.34 3.05
C PRO A 347 -54.02 31.05 1.70
N LYS A 348 -54.84 30.46 0.81
CA LYS A 348 -55.22 31.04 -0.47
C LYS A 348 -55.89 32.41 -0.27
N PRO A 349 -55.52 33.46 -1.05
CA PRO A 349 -56.34 34.65 -1.11
C PRO A 349 -57.61 34.36 -1.93
N ALA A 350 -58.75 34.79 -1.39
CA ALA A 350 -60.03 34.74 -2.06
C ALA A 350 -60.02 35.66 -3.29
N SER A 351 -60.60 35.15 -4.36
CA SER A 351 -60.93 35.84 -5.60
C SER A 351 -61.88 37.02 -5.38
N VAL A 352 -61.51 38.20 -5.90
CA VAL A 352 -62.38 39.12 -6.66
C VAL A 352 -61.54 39.74 -7.77
#